data_AF-A0A2S3GPK3-F1
#
_entry.id   AF-A0A2S3GPK3-F1
#
_cell.length_a   1.000
_cell.length_b   1.000
_cell.length_c   1.000
_cell.angle_alpha   90.00
_cell.angle_beta   90.00
_cell.angle_gamma   90.00
#
_symmetry.space_group_name_H-M   'P 1'
#
loop_
_entity.id
_entity.type
_entity.pdbx_description
1 polymer ?
#
loop_
_entity_poly.entity_id
_entity_poly.type
_entity_poly.pdbx_seq_one_letter_code
_entity_poly.pdbx_strand_id
1 'polypeptide(L)'
;MPAPMATILTASSSSPTPARGAVPARTCRSLAVRCPSFPSRCRSGRWKKPSPGPTAPPLLLLPDSSLPPWLDRCLHALAAAILALALFGPPLLPAAHASSSVGVRSPLDAAAYPCEDVRRYYAGLDGLAGDELRAKLAAVVSPHAALQYKDVWEALKILDAADAEHPEASSEVIEIYSQRAVPKILAGKPDGWNREHLWPRSYGLTYGPLLTDLHNIRPADVNVNSSRGNKYFGECTATSINCVRPANREAAPNTETDAEKWAPPYQVRGDVARSLMYMAVSYGSGQKDGTPHLELSDSPKRRKMGLLSALLRWNELDPPSGPEQLRNDRVCSLYQHNRNPFVDHPEYANLIWRKPPAESSPFTGKTQKAWINEFHYENKGKDENEFVELVIHTSLDAKDLILALYNGANGIMYRSLNLADKEAFTVAEGNFGYLLYTVRTHLQNGPADGIALIYCRDMHQAEVLELLSYEGSLRAQDGPAKGLVSIDIMIKETDESSNQDSLGLTGSKIGEFAWRTIAGSATPGKLNVGQMF
;
A
#
# COMPACT_ATOMS: atom_id res chain seq x y z
N MET A 1 -21.67 -26.41 -60.30
CA MET A 1 -22.50 -27.60 -60.56
C MET A 1 -22.04 -28.71 -59.64
N PRO A 2 -22.91 -29.47 -58.95
CA PRO A 2 -24.29 -29.22 -58.54
C PRO A 2 -24.44 -29.04 -57.01
N ALA A 3 -25.57 -28.47 -56.59
CA ALA A 3 -26.18 -28.58 -55.24
C ALA A 3 -27.19 -29.77 -55.26
N PRO A 4 -28.15 -29.98 -54.31
CA PRO A 4 -28.44 -29.35 -53.01
C PRO A 4 -28.89 -30.36 -51.90
N MET A 5 -29.24 -29.85 -50.70
CA MET A 5 -30.56 -30.01 -50.04
C MET A 5 -30.50 -30.11 -48.49
N ALA A 6 -31.26 -29.19 -47.88
CA ALA A 6 -31.68 -29.19 -46.49
C ALA A 6 -32.93 -30.07 -46.30
N THR A 7 -33.14 -30.66 -45.12
CA THR A 7 -34.48 -31.00 -44.62
C THR A 7 -34.51 -30.99 -43.08
N ILE A 8 -35.56 -30.34 -42.58
CA ILE A 8 -36.00 -30.13 -41.20
C ILE A 8 -36.68 -31.39 -40.66
N LEU A 9 -36.59 -31.69 -39.36
CA LEU A 9 -37.64 -32.44 -38.65
C LEU A 9 -37.78 -32.03 -37.18
N THR A 10 -39.03 -31.78 -36.79
CA THR A 10 -39.56 -31.38 -35.49
C THR A 10 -40.20 -32.54 -34.73
N ALA A 11 -40.04 -32.53 -33.40
CA ALA A 11 -40.99 -32.86 -32.31
C ALA A 11 -41.69 -34.24 -32.17
N SER A 12 -41.50 -34.84 -30.97
CA SER A 12 -42.52 -35.18 -29.94
C SER A 12 -42.70 -36.65 -29.49
N SER A 13 -42.67 -36.80 -28.15
CA SER A 13 -43.58 -37.57 -27.27
C SER A 13 -43.20 -38.96 -26.71
N SER A 14 -43.24 -38.98 -25.37
CA SER A 14 -43.85 -40.00 -24.47
C SER A 14 -42.99 -41.10 -23.83
N SER A 15 -43.32 -41.32 -22.55
CA SER A 15 -42.64 -42.02 -21.45
C SER A 15 -42.62 -43.56 -21.55
N PRO A 16 -41.96 -44.27 -20.61
CA PRO A 16 -42.73 -44.83 -19.48
C PRO A 16 -41.99 -44.92 -18.11
N THR A 17 -42.79 -44.95 -17.04
CA THR A 17 -42.53 -45.30 -15.63
C THR A 17 -42.20 -46.81 -15.44
N PRO A 18 -41.64 -47.33 -14.30
CA PRO A 18 -42.30 -47.32 -12.98
C PRO A 18 -41.45 -47.36 -11.66
N ALA A 19 -42.09 -46.82 -10.61
CA ALA A 19 -42.26 -47.23 -9.18
C ALA A 19 -41.19 -47.97 -8.31
N ARG A 20 -40.89 -47.29 -7.16
CA ARG A 20 -40.93 -47.67 -5.71
C ARG A 20 -40.14 -48.87 -5.12
N GLY A 21 -39.37 -48.57 -4.03
CA GLY A 21 -39.15 -49.49 -2.89
C GLY A 21 -38.00 -49.19 -1.89
N ALA A 22 -38.33 -48.52 -0.76
CA ALA A 22 -37.82 -48.67 0.63
C ALA A 22 -36.32 -48.50 1.05
N VAL A 23 -35.98 -47.31 1.62
CA VAL A 23 -35.56 -46.96 3.04
C VAL A 23 -34.98 -48.10 3.94
N PRO A 24 -33.90 -47.94 4.76
CA PRO A 24 -33.80 -46.87 5.78
C PRO A 24 -32.46 -46.19 6.07
N ALA A 25 -32.58 -44.89 6.38
CA ALA A 25 -31.60 -44.06 7.06
C ALA A 25 -31.71 -44.23 8.59
N ARG A 26 -30.57 -44.37 9.27
CA ARG A 26 -30.44 -44.30 10.73
C ARG A 26 -29.89 -42.94 11.13
N THR A 27 -30.71 -42.20 11.87
CA THR A 27 -30.42 -40.98 12.63
C THR A 27 -29.56 -41.25 13.86
N CYS A 28 -28.64 -40.35 14.21
CA CYS A 28 -28.11 -40.20 15.56
C CYS A 28 -28.42 -38.80 16.12
N ARG A 29 -28.71 -38.80 17.43
CA ARG A 29 -29.51 -37.82 18.19
C ARG A 29 -28.78 -36.54 18.57
N SER A 30 -29.54 -35.45 18.60
CA SER A 30 -29.27 -34.19 19.32
C SER A 30 -29.56 -34.35 20.82
N LEU A 31 -28.68 -33.84 21.68
CA LEU A 31 -28.93 -33.63 23.11
C LEU A 31 -29.45 -32.20 23.34
N ALA A 32 -30.59 -32.11 24.02
CA ALA A 32 -31.22 -30.88 24.46
C ALA A 32 -30.74 -30.49 25.87
N VAL A 33 -30.54 -29.20 26.11
CA VAL A 33 -30.49 -28.62 27.47
C VAL A 33 -31.47 -27.45 27.55
N ARG A 34 -32.24 -27.46 28.63
CA ARG A 34 -33.44 -26.66 28.90
C ARG A 34 -33.13 -25.23 29.36
N CYS A 35 -33.97 -24.29 28.94
CA CYS A 35 -34.22 -23.02 29.62
C CYS A 35 -35.08 -23.23 30.89
N PRO A 36 -34.94 -22.40 31.92
CA PRO A 36 -36.00 -22.09 32.87
C PRO A 36 -36.59 -20.69 32.62
N SER A 37 -37.89 -20.57 32.91
CA SER A 37 -38.76 -19.43 32.69
C SER A 37 -39.20 -18.74 34.00
N PHE A 38 -39.16 -17.41 34.01
CA PHE A 38 -40.06 -16.41 34.67
C PHE A 38 -40.14 -16.36 36.23
N PRO A 39 -40.36 -15.18 36.87
CA PRO A 39 -41.48 -14.29 36.57
C PRO A 39 -41.25 -12.76 36.61
N SER A 40 -42.22 -12.11 36.00
CA SER A 40 -42.56 -10.68 35.93
C SER A 40 -42.85 -9.99 37.28
N ARG A 41 -42.39 -8.75 37.46
CA ARG A 41 -43.20 -7.67 38.06
C ARG A 41 -42.67 -6.27 37.77
N CYS A 42 -43.60 -5.39 37.43
CA CYS A 42 -43.48 -3.97 37.19
C CYS A 42 -42.93 -3.19 38.40
N ARG A 43 -42.13 -2.14 38.15
CA ARG A 43 -42.41 -0.80 38.71
C ARG A 43 -41.70 0.31 37.95
N SER A 44 -42.48 1.35 37.71
CA SER A 44 -42.13 2.66 37.16
C SER A 44 -41.16 3.43 38.07
N GLY A 45 -40.20 4.11 37.45
CA GLY A 45 -39.24 4.98 38.12
C GLY A 45 -38.84 6.16 37.24
N ARG A 46 -39.58 7.25 37.41
CA ARG A 46 -39.44 8.60 36.85
C ARG A 46 -38.04 9.06 36.42
N TRP A 47 -38.04 9.70 35.25
CA TRP A 47 -37.07 10.69 34.78
C TRP A 47 -36.93 11.85 35.80
N LYS A 48 -35.70 12.26 36.08
CA LYS A 48 -35.37 13.59 36.63
C LYS A 48 -34.51 14.34 35.62
N LYS A 49 -35.02 15.48 35.17
CA LYS A 49 -34.29 16.54 34.44
C LYS A 49 -33.20 17.16 35.35
N PRO A 50 -32.11 17.69 34.77
CA PRO A 50 -31.11 18.45 35.51
C PRO A 50 -31.58 19.88 35.76
N SER A 51 -31.22 20.44 36.91
CA SER A 51 -31.42 21.85 37.27
C SER A 51 -30.07 22.47 37.68
N PRO A 52 -29.91 23.80 37.53
CA PRO A 52 -28.68 24.44 37.08
C PRO A 52 -27.69 24.76 38.19
N GLY A 53 -26.44 25.00 37.78
CA GLY A 53 -25.30 25.21 38.68
C GLY A 53 -25.32 26.53 39.46
N PRO A 54 -24.35 26.72 40.38
CA PRO A 54 -24.06 28.01 40.96
C PRO A 54 -22.82 28.65 40.31
N THR A 55 -23.03 29.90 39.97
CA THR A 55 -22.12 31.02 39.71
C THR A 55 -20.83 31.06 40.55
N ALA A 56 -19.77 31.57 39.91
CA ALA A 56 -18.47 31.88 40.47
C ALA A 56 -18.53 32.92 41.63
N PRO A 57 -17.63 32.84 42.62
CA PRO A 57 -17.34 33.94 43.54
C PRO A 57 -16.25 34.90 43.02
N PRO A 58 -16.15 36.11 43.58
CA PRO A 58 -15.61 37.29 42.91
C PRO A 58 -14.09 37.48 43.00
N LEU A 59 -13.59 38.29 42.07
CA LEU A 59 -12.26 38.90 42.05
C LEU A 59 -11.95 39.63 43.36
N LEU A 60 -10.94 39.15 44.09
CA LEU A 60 -10.27 39.88 45.15
C LEU A 60 -9.12 40.69 44.56
N LEU A 61 -9.17 42.00 44.82
CA LEU A 61 -8.09 42.97 44.62
C LEU A 61 -6.88 42.57 45.47
N LEU A 62 -5.69 42.51 44.85
CA LEU A 62 -4.40 42.48 45.56
C LEU A 62 -3.76 43.87 45.52
N PRO A 63 -3.04 44.27 46.59
CA PRO A 63 -2.41 45.57 46.71
C PRO A 63 -1.02 45.62 46.09
N ASP A 64 -0.55 46.86 45.97
CA ASP A 64 0.73 47.34 45.44
C ASP A 64 2.01 46.70 46.00
N SER A 65 3.03 46.80 45.14
CA SER A 65 4.46 47.04 45.44
C SER A 65 5.40 45.87 45.81
N SER A 66 6.40 45.71 44.94
CA SER A 66 7.84 45.44 45.16
C SER A 66 8.39 44.22 44.39
N LEU A 67 9.17 44.50 43.33
CA LEU A 67 9.91 43.49 42.57
C LEU A 67 11.21 43.11 43.32
N PRO A 68 11.62 41.82 43.35
CA PRO A 68 12.83 41.39 44.05
C PRO A 68 14.14 41.68 43.28
N PRO A 69 15.29 41.82 43.99
CA PRO A 69 16.55 42.40 43.49
C PRO A 69 17.42 41.49 42.60
N TRP A 70 16.83 40.56 41.84
CA TRP A 70 17.56 39.73 40.86
C TRP A 70 17.37 40.17 39.40
N LEU A 71 16.46 41.12 39.13
CA LEU A 71 16.24 41.67 37.79
C LEU A 71 17.33 42.66 37.32
N ASP A 72 18.19 43.16 38.21
CA ASP A 72 19.21 44.17 37.88
C ASP A 72 20.56 43.58 37.40
N ARG A 73 20.73 42.25 37.55
CA ARG A 73 21.93 41.54 37.09
C ARG A 73 21.81 40.91 35.70
N CYS A 74 20.64 40.97 35.07
CA CYS A 74 20.43 40.48 33.69
C CYS A 74 20.56 41.58 32.63
N LEU A 75 20.42 42.86 32.99
CA LEU A 75 20.53 43.98 32.04
C LEU A 75 21.98 44.38 31.71
N HIS A 76 22.96 44.04 32.54
CA HIS A 76 24.37 44.34 32.27
C HIS A 76 25.09 43.25 31.44
N ALA A 77 24.53 42.05 31.33
CA ALA A 77 25.06 41.00 30.46
C ALA A 77 24.59 41.14 28.99
N LEU A 78 23.52 41.89 28.73
CA LEU A 78 22.99 42.13 27.38
C LEU A 78 23.70 43.28 26.63
N ALA A 79 24.43 44.15 27.33
CA ALA A 79 25.12 45.29 26.71
C ALA A 79 26.53 44.95 26.16
N ALA A 80 27.16 43.86 26.60
CA ALA A 80 28.50 43.47 26.14
C ALA A 80 28.51 42.55 24.90
N ALA A 81 27.39 41.91 24.56
CA ALA A 81 27.28 41.06 23.37
C ALA A 81 26.98 41.83 22.07
N ILE A 82 26.55 43.10 22.17
CA ILE A 82 26.14 43.93 21.02
C ILE A 82 27.34 44.62 20.33
N LEU A 83 28.53 44.66 20.95
CA LEU A 83 29.71 45.32 20.34
C LEU A 83 30.67 44.38 19.59
N ALA A 84 30.51 43.05 19.67
CA ALA A 84 31.39 42.08 19.00
C ALA A 84 30.86 41.56 17.64
N LEU A 85 29.64 41.93 17.24
CA LEU A 85 29.05 41.55 15.94
C LEU A 85 29.21 42.60 14.83
N ALA A 86 30.01 43.66 15.06
CA ALA A 86 30.19 44.75 14.09
C ALA A 86 31.43 44.60 13.18
N LEU A 87 32.20 43.51 13.24
CA LEU A 87 33.45 43.38 12.45
C LEU A 87 33.60 42.14 11.56
N PHE A 88 32.65 41.19 11.55
CA PHE A 88 32.64 40.09 10.58
C PHE A 88 31.21 39.71 10.22
N GLY A 89 30.63 40.40 9.23
CA GLY A 89 29.34 40.02 8.64
C GLY A 89 29.51 38.89 7.62
N PRO A 90 28.64 37.85 7.61
CA PRO A 90 28.57 36.91 6.50
C PRO A 90 28.01 37.60 5.23
N PRO A 91 28.26 37.08 4.02
CA PRO A 91 27.82 37.73 2.80
C PRO A 91 26.29 37.83 2.75
N LEU A 92 25.80 39.03 2.48
CA LEU A 92 24.38 39.34 2.26
C LEU A 92 23.87 38.53 1.06
N LEU A 93 23.04 37.51 1.31
CA LEU A 93 22.11 37.01 0.32
C LEU A 93 20.94 38.02 0.24
N PRO A 94 20.51 38.47 -0.94
CA PRO A 94 19.41 39.41 -1.04
C PRO A 94 18.12 38.72 -0.57
N ALA A 95 17.38 39.41 0.29
CA ALA A 95 16.03 39.03 0.65
C ALA A 95 15.15 39.06 -0.61
N ALA A 96 14.84 37.90 -1.16
CA ALA A 96 13.91 37.77 -2.28
C ALA A 96 12.53 38.24 -1.82
N HIS A 97 12.09 39.39 -2.32
CA HIS A 97 10.70 39.80 -2.25
C HIS A 97 9.86 38.80 -3.06
N ALA A 98 8.98 38.07 -2.39
CA ALA A 98 7.98 37.22 -3.05
C ALA A 98 6.98 38.13 -3.78
N SER A 99 7.17 38.29 -5.09
CA SER A 99 6.26 39.01 -5.97
C SER A 99 5.02 38.16 -6.23
N SER A 100 3.85 38.73 -5.97
CA SER A 100 2.55 38.16 -6.28
C SER A 100 2.27 38.26 -7.79
N SER A 101 2.70 37.26 -8.54
CA SER A 101 2.21 36.97 -9.87
C SER A 101 2.63 35.55 -10.22
N VAL A 102 1.73 34.73 -10.76
CA VAL A 102 2.09 33.50 -11.48
C VAL A 102 2.88 33.97 -12.71
N GLY A 103 4.18 34.15 -12.52
CA GLY A 103 5.11 34.64 -13.51
C GLY A 103 5.92 33.45 -14.02
N VAL A 104 5.81 33.18 -15.32
CA VAL A 104 6.71 32.29 -16.04
C VAL A 104 8.16 32.73 -15.75
N ARG A 105 8.96 31.82 -15.18
CA ARG A 105 10.40 32.03 -14.92
C ARG A 105 11.08 32.43 -16.23
N SER A 106 11.89 33.48 -16.22
CA SER A 106 12.81 33.74 -17.34
C SER A 106 13.86 32.61 -17.41
N PRO A 107 14.12 32.00 -18.57
CA PRO A 107 14.91 30.75 -18.68
C PRO A 107 16.39 30.84 -18.29
N LEU A 108 16.96 32.02 -18.08
CA LEU A 108 18.41 32.20 -18.16
C LEU A 108 19.16 32.31 -16.82
N ASP A 109 18.50 32.47 -15.66
CA ASP A 109 19.23 32.73 -14.39
C ASP A 109 18.62 32.09 -13.12
N ALA A 110 17.60 31.24 -13.25
CA ALA A 110 17.01 30.61 -12.07
C ALA A 110 17.63 29.23 -11.85
N ALA A 111 18.55 29.10 -10.89
CA ALA A 111 19.10 27.81 -10.51
C ALA A 111 17.96 26.81 -10.22
N ALA A 112 18.04 25.62 -10.79
CA ALA A 112 17.10 24.53 -10.54
C ALA A 112 17.09 24.19 -9.05
N TYR A 113 15.91 23.92 -8.49
CA TYR A 113 15.83 23.46 -7.11
C TYR A 113 16.51 22.09 -6.99
N PRO A 114 17.15 21.76 -5.85
CA PRO A 114 17.80 20.46 -5.66
C PRO A 114 16.90 19.26 -5.92
N CYS A 115 15.59 19.41 -5.69
CA CYS A 115 14.60 18.38 -5.94
C CYS A 115 14.31 18.11 -7.43
N GLU A 116 14.71 19.00 -8.34
CA GLU A 116 14.48 18.81 -9.78
C GLU A 116 15.41 17.73 -10.38
N ASP A 117 16.56 17.46 -9.76
CA ASP A 117 17.42 16.32 -10.08
C ASP A 117 17.11 15.16 -9.10
N VAL A 118 16.13 14.32 -9.46
CA VAL A 118 15.63 13.24 -8.60
C VAL A 118 16.75 12.31 -8.11
N ARG A 119 17.67 11.93 -9.02
CA ARG A 119 18.77 11.02 -8.68
C ARG A 119 19.70 11.65 -7.64
N ARG A 120 20.02 12.93 -7.80
CA ARG A 120 20.88 13.64 -6.84
C ARG A 120 20.14 13.97 -5.55
N TYR A 121 18.84 14.24 -5.62
CA TYR A 121 18.00 14.58 -4.46
C TYR A 121 17.97 13.44 -3.43
N TYR A 122 17.97 12.19 -3.90
CA TYR A 122 18.00 10.98 -3.07
C TYR A 122 19.40 10.34 -2.93
N ALA A 123 20.47 11.07 -3.25
CA ALA A 123 21.82 10.52 -3.19
C ALA A 123 22.21 10.05 -1.78
N GLY A 124 22.85 8.88 -1.69
CA GLY A 124 23.35 8.31 -0.44
C GLY A 124 22.29 7.60 0.41
N LEU A 125 21.14 7.26 -0.18
CA LEU A 125 20.13 6.38 0.43
C LEU A 125 20.36 4.89 0.09
N ASP A 126 21.29 4.58 -0.81
CA ASP A 126 21.58 3.22 -1.27
C ASP A 126 21.93 2.28 -0.10
N GLY A 127 21.27 1.11 -0.07
CA GLY A 127 21.49 0.07 0.92
C GLY A 127 20.89 0.33 2.31
N LEU A 128 20.22 1.46 2.52
CA LEU A 128 19.56 1.76 3.79
C LEU A 128 18.17 1.11 3.88
N ALA A 129 17.75 0.77 5.09
CA ALA A 129 16.42 0.23 5.38
C ALA A 129 15.93 0.65 6.78
N GLY A 130 14.67 0.35 7.08
CA GLY A 130 14.04 0.56 8.39
C GLY A 130 14.14 2.01 8.89
N ASP A 131 14.46 2.15 10.17
CA ASP A 131 14.54 3.46 10.82
C ASP A 131 15.66 4.35 10.26
N GLU A 132 16.75 3.76 9.75
CA GLU A 132 17.86 4.52 9.15
C GLU A 132 17.45 5.17 7.84
N LEU A 133 16.84 4.41 6.93
CA LEU A 133 16.28 4.94 5.69
C LEU A 133 15.21 6.00 5.98
N ARG A 134 14.31 5.72 6.94
CA ARG A 134 13.26 6.66 7.36
C ARG A 134 13.84 7.98 7.86
N ALA A 135 14.84 7.94 8.74
CA ALA A 135 15.45 9.14 9.30
C ALA A 135 16.18 9.95 8.23
N LYS A 136 16.89 9.28 7.31
CA LYS A 136 17.62 9.96 6.24
C LYS A 136 16.69 10.56 5.19
N LEU A 137 15.61 9.86 4.82
CA LEU A 137 14.55 10.42 3.98
C LEU A 137 13.90 11.64 4.62
N ALA A 138 13.56 11.59 5.91
CA ALA A 138 13.00 12.75 6.63
C ALA A 138 13.95 13.96 6.53
N ALA A 139 15.25 13.77 6.72
CA ALA A 139 16.23 14.84 6.59
C ALA A 139 16.27 15.47 5.17
N VAL A 140 16.00 14.67 4.12
CA VAL A 140 15.95 15.14 2.73
C VAL A 140 14.65 15.89 2.42
N VAL A 141 13.50 15.38 2.87
CA VAL A 141 12.18 15.85 2.39
C VAL A 141 11.47 16.83 3.33
N SER A 142 11.81 16.85 4.62
CA SER A 142 11.18 17.76 5.60
C SER A 142 11.54 19.24 5.41
N PRO A 143 12.74 19.62 4.92
CA PRO A 143 13.02 21.02 4.57
C PRO A 143 12.27 21.41 3.29
N HIS A 144 11.19 22.18 3.42
CA HIS A 144 10.40 22.63 2.28
C HIS A 144 9.74 23.99 2.53
N ALA A 145 9.37 24.68 1.45
CA ALA A 145 8.62 25.92 1.51
C ALA A 145 7.16 25.66 1.92
N ALA A 146 6.61 26.55 2.74
CA ALA A 146 5.21 26.53 3.15
C ALA A 146 4.40 27.56 2.38
N LEU A 147 3.21 27.16 1.93
CA LEU A 147 2.26 28.07 1.30
C LEU A 147 1.42 28.80 2.36
N GLN A 148 0.87 29.96 2.01
CA GLN A 148 -0.23 30.49 2.80
C GLN A 148 -1.46 29.60 2.59
N TYR A 149 -2.26 29.44 3.64
CA TYR A 149 -3.42 28.54 3.58
C TYR A 149 -4.39 28.88 2.44
N LYS A 150 -4.55 30.17 2.10
CA LYS A 150 -5.39 30.62 0.99
C LYS A 150 -4.85 30.23 -0.38
N ASP A 151 -3.52 30.16 -0.54
CA ASP A 151 -2.86 29.89 -1.83
C ASP A 151 -2.89 28.40 -2.20
N VAL A 152 -3.16 27.52 -1.23
CA VAL A 152 -3.38 26.09 -1.46
C VAL A 152 -4.48 25.85 -2.50
N TRP A 153 -5.52 26.69 -2.55
CA TRP A 153 -6.59 26.55 -3.55
C TRP A 153 -6.07 26.69 -4.98
N GLU A 154 -5.21 27.68 -5.23
CA GLU A 154 -4.66 27.91 -6.56
C GLU A 154 -3.66 26.80 -6.94
N ALA A 155 -2.89 26.32 -5.97
CA ALA A 155 -2.02 25.16 -6.19
C ALA A 155 -2.81 23.91 -6.60
N LEU A 156 -3.87 23.55 -5.89
CA LEU A 156 -4.68 22.36 -6.24
C LEU A 156 -5.34 22.45 -7.62
N LYS A 157 -5.72 23.66 -8.07
CA LYS A 157 -6.26 23.84 -9.43
C LYS A 157 -5.25 23.50 -10.52
N ILE A 158 -3.95 23.59 -10.24
CA ILE A 158 -2.89 23.21 -11.18
C ILE A 158 -2.45 21.76 -10.96
N LEU A 159 -2.24 21.38 -9.71
CA LEU A 159 -1.72 20.07 -9.33
C LEU A 159 -2.68 18.92 -9.62
N ASP A 160 -3.97 19.16 -9.50
CA ASP A 160 -5.02 18.13 -9.62
C ASP A 160 -5.97 18.46 -10.78
N ALA A 161 -5.50 19.21 -11.79
CA ALA A 161 -6.25 19.54 -13.00
C ALA A 161 -6.68 18.29 -13.78
N ALA A 162 -7.88 18.31 -14.36
CA ALA A 162 -8.40 17.19 -15.17
C ALA A 162 -7.53 16.88 -16.40
N ASP A 163 -7.02 17.91 -17.09
CA ASP A 163 -5.89 17.76 -18.01
C ASP A 163 -4.59 17.97 -17.23
N ALA A 164 -3.94 16.86 -16.89
CA ALA A 164 -2.69 16.88 -16.14
C ALA A 164 -1.52 17.40 -16.98
N GLU A 165 -1.54 17.31 -18.31
CA GLU A 165 -0.44 17.80 -19.17
C GLU A 165 -0.53 19.32 -19.37
N HIS A 166 -1.76 19.84 -19.50
CA HIS A 166 -2.04 21.26 -19.71
C HIS A 166 -2.92 21.85 -18.60
N PRO A 167 -2.42 21.91 -17.35
CA PRO A 167 -3.25 22.25 -16.19
C PRO A 167 -3.81 23.67 -16.23
N GLU A 168 -3.11 24.63 -16.84
CA GLU A 168 -3.58 26.01 -17.01
C GLU A 168 -4.77 26.12 -17.97
N ALA A 169 -4.82 25.26 -18.99
CA ALA A 169 -5.91 25.21 -19.96
C ALA A 169 -7.14 24.46 -19.42
N SER A 170 -6.93 23.55 -18.46
CA SER A 170 -8.03 22.81 -17.83
C SER A 170 -8.97 23.74 -17.04
N SER A 171 -10.28 23.62 -17.26
CA SER A 171 -11.31 24.29 -16.44
C SER A 171 -11.70 23.51 -15.19
N GLU A 172 -11.22 22.28 -15.05
CA GLU A 172 -11.68 21.31 -14.05
C GLU A 172 -10.53 20.71 -13.24
N VAL A 173 -10.86 20.16 -12.07
CA VAL A 173 -9.99 19.33 -11.22
C VAL A 173 -10.60 17.96 -11.02
N ILE A 174 -9.78 16.94 -10.73
CA ILE A 174 -10.26 15.59 -10.38
C ILE A 174 -10.36 15.46 -8.87
N GLU A 175 -11.57 15.23 -8.35
CA GLU A 175 -11.81 14.97 -6.93
C GLU A 175 -11.33 13.58 -6.50
N ILE A 176 -10.53 13.49 -5.44
CA ILE A 176 -9.82 12.27 -5.03
C ILE A 176 -10.72 11.07 -4.69
N TYR A 177 -11.91 11.28 -4.11
CA TYR A 177 -12.78 10.18 -3.68
C TYR A 177 -13.97 9.91 -4.62
N SER A 178 -14.43 10.92 -5.34
CA SER A 178 -15.51 10.77 -6.32
C SER A 178 -14.98 10.38 -7.71
N GLN A 179 -13.70 10.68 -7.99
CA GLN A 179 -13.05 10.50 -9.29
C GLN A 179 -13.76 11.26 -10.42
N ARG A 180 -14.44 12.36 -10.09
CA ARG A 180 -15.12 13.21 -11.06
C ARG A 180 -14.28 14.43 -11.39
N ALA A 181 -14.30 14.83 -12.66
CA ALA A 181 -13.89 16.16 -13.08
C ALA A 181 -14.96 17.16 -12.63
N VAL A 182 -14.53 18.21 -11.92
CA VAL A 182 -15.41 19.28 -11.44
C VAL A 182 -14.82 20.65 -11.74
N PRO A 183 -15.64 21.67 -12.05
CA PRO A 183 -15.14 23.00 -12.36
C PRO A 183 -14.29 23.61 -11.24
N LYS A 184 -13.13 24.19 -11.61
CA LYS A 184 -12.22 24.92 -10.70
C LYS A 184 -12.93 26.05 -9.94
N ILE A 185 -13.92 26.66 -10.56
CA ILE A 185 -14.70 27.77 -9.99
C ILE A 185 -15.57 27.35 -8.79
N LEU A 186 -15.84 26.05 -8.64
CA LEU A 186 -16.59 25.50 -7.50
C LEU A 186 -15.73 25.27 -6.25
N ALA A 187 -14.45 25.66 -6.28
CA ALA A 187 -13.57 25.66 -5.11
C ALA A 187 -14.22 26.35 -3.90
N GLY A 188 -14.43 25.59 -2.82
CA GLY A 188 -14.96 26.09 -1.55
C GLY A 188 -16.46 26.40 -1.58
N LYS A 189 -17.18 26.04 -2.64
CA LYS A 189 -18.64 26.17 -2.72
C LYS A 189 -19.33 24.96 -2.07
N PRO A 190 -20.53 25.13 -1.46
CA PRO A 190 -21.23 24.03 -0.78
C PRO A 190 -21.56 22.83 -1.67
N ASP A 191 -21.82 23.08 -2.95
CA ASP A 191 -22.11 22.11 -4.01
C ASP A 191 -20.87 21.76 -4.85
N GLY A 192 -19.69 22.20 -4.41
CA GLY A 192 -18.43 22.01 -5.10
C GLY A 192 -17.48 21.09 -4.35
N TRP A 193 -16.20 21.46 -4.40
CA TRP A 193 -15.11 20.71 -3.81
C TRP A 193 -14.36 21.52 -2.76
N ASN A 194 -13.77 20.82 -1.79
CA ASN A 194 -12.94 21.40 -0.75
C ASN A 194 -11.57 20.74 -0.68
N ARG A 195 -10.67 21.38 0.06
CA ARG A 195 -9.35 20.83 0.42
C ARG A 195 -9.55 19.70 1.39
N GLU A 196 -9.36 18.48 0.93
CA GLU A 196 -9.26 17.30 1.75
C GLU A 196 -7.85 17.20 2.32
N HIS A 197 -7.77 16.99 3.63
CA HIS A 197 -6.52 16.69 4.33
C HIS A 197 -6.45 15.19 4.53
N LEU A 198 -5.69 14.48 3.69
CA LEU A 198 -5.60 13.01 3.74
C LEU A 198 -5.21 12.55 5.15
N TRP A 199 -4.18 13.14 5.73
CA TRP A 199 -4.01 13.14 7.19
C TRP A 199 -4.87 14.28 7.80
N PRO A 200 -5.92 14.00 8.60
CA PRO A 200 -6.87 15.01 9.03
C PRO A 200 -6.27 16.09 9.93
N ARG A 201 -6.77 17.32 9.80
CA ARG A 201 -6.41 18.43 10.69
C ARG A 201 -6.68 18.17 12.16
N SER A 202 -7.77 17.44 12.46
CA SER A 202 -8.14 17.06 13.83
C SER A 202 -7.09 16.17 14.50
N TYR A 203 -6.15 15.59 13.75
CA TYR A 203 -5.06 14.78 14.28
C TYR A 203 -3.81 15.61 14.63
N GLY A 204 -3.94 16.94 14.65
CA GLY A 204 -2.92 17.85 15.13
C GLY A 204 -2.32 18.75 14.06
N LEU A 205 -2.84 18.72 12.82
CA LEU A 205 -2.34 19.61 11.77
C LEU A 205 -2.90 21.03 11.95
N THR A 206 -2.28 21.82 12.84
CA THR A 206 -2.84 23.08 13.31
C THR A 206 -2.09 24.34 12.85
N TYR A 207 -0.81 24.25 12.49
CA TYR A 207 -0.01 25.40 12.05
C TYR A 207 1.21 24.97 11.23
N GLY A 208 1.84 25.93 10.53
CA GLY A 208 3.11 25.72 9.85
C GLY A 208 3.05 24.87 8.57
N PRO A 209 4.21 24.41 8.07
CA PRO A 209 4.32 23.69 6.79
C PRO A 209 3.41 22.44 6.71
N LEU A 210 3.23 21.74 7.84
CA LEU A 210 2.39 20.53 7.94
C LEU A 210 0.89 20.78 7.66
N LEU A 211 0.39 22.01 7.87
CA LEU A 211 -1.03 22.33 7.62
C LEU A 211 -1.31 22.55 6.13
N THR A 212 -0.31 23.03 5.39
CA THR A 212 -0.43 23.45 3.99
C THR A 212 0.31 22.53 3.04
N ASP A 213 0.81 21.39 3.52
CA ASP A 213 1.61 20.47 2.72
C ASP A 213 0.80 19.86 1.57
N LEU A 214 1.15 20.23 0.35
CA LEU A 214 0.50 19.83 -0.90
C LEU A 214 0.62 18.33 -1.15
N HIS A 215 1.57 17.61 -0.57
CA HIS A 215 1.58 16.15 -0.64
C HIS A 215 0.49 15.49 0.20
N ASN A 216 -0.17 16.24 1.10
CA ASN A 216 -1.25 15.76 1.98
C ASN A 216 -2.63 16.33 1.64
N ILE A 217 -2.71 17.31 0.75
CA ILE A 217 -3.96 18.00 0.44
C ILE A 217 -4.39 17.67 -0.99
N ARG A 218 -5.65 17.25 -1.15
CA ARG A 218 -6.27 16.93 -2.45
C ARG A 218 -7.63 17.62 -2.59
N PRO A 219 -8.13 17.87 -3.81
CA PRO A 219 -9.53 18.26 -3.99
C PRO A 219 -10.46 17.07 -3.68
N ALA A 220 -11.57 17.33 -2.98
CA ALA A 220 -12.62 16.33 -2.75
C ALA A 220 -14.00 17.00 -2.72
N ASP A 221 -15.02 16.30 -3.21
CA ASP A 221 -16.43 16.71 -3.05
C ASP A 221 -16.71 17.04 -1.58
N VAL A 222 -17.41 18.15 -1.33
CA VAL A 222 -17.68 18.66 0.02
C VAL A 222 -18.42 17.63 0.90
N ASN A 223 -19.40 16.92 0.35
CA ASN A 223 -20.18 15.92 1.08
C ASN A 223 -19.36 14.66 1.33
N VAL A 224 -18.58 14.22 0.34
CA VAL A 224 -17.70 13.05 0.50
C VAL A 224 -16.62 13.33 1.54
N ASN A 225 -15.99 14.51 1.50
CA ASN A 225 -15.01 14.96 2.48
C ASN A 225 -15.63 15.01 3.89
N SER A 226 -16.82 15.60 4.03
CA SER A 226 -17.54 15.61 5.31
C SER A 226 -17.87 14.20 5.83
N SER A 227 -18.23 13.26 4.96
CA SER A 227 -18.53 11.86 5.34
C SER A 227 -17.27 11.08 5.71
N ARG A 228 -16.14 11.34 5.02
CA ARG A 228 -14.83 10.77 5.37
C ARG A 228 -14.41 11.21 6.77
N GLY A 229 -14.60 12.49 7.09
CA GLY A 229 -14.32 13.05 8.41
C GLY A 229 -12.86 12.83 8.83
N ASN A 230 -12.65 12.10 9.94
CA ASN A 230 -11.33 11.76 10.46
C ASN A 230 -11.10 10.24 10.57
N LYS A 231 -11.86 9.45 9.80
CA LYS A 231 -11.73 8.00 9.73
C LYS A 231 -10.33 7.62 9.25
N TYR A 232 -9.76 6.59 9.85
CA TYR A 232 -8.45 6.10 9.41
C TYR A 232 -8.60 5.29 8.12
N PHE A 233 -7.58 5.36 7.27
CA PHE A 233 -7.62 4.63 6.02
C PHE A 233 -7.46 3.12 6.22
N GLY A 234 -8.27 2.36 5.53
CA GLY A 234 -8.25 0.91 5.59
C GLY A 234 -9.52 0.32 5.00
N GLU A 235 -9.42 -0.89 4.47
CA GLU A 235 -10.58 -1.62 3.98
C GLU A 235 -11.47 -2.03 5.13
N CYS A 236 -12.76 -2.11 4.86
CA CYS A 236 -13.64 -2.86 5.73
C CYS A 236 -13.20 -4.33 5.75
N THR A 237 -13.45 -5.01 6.87
CA THR A 237 -13.40 -6.47 6.85
C THR A 237 -14.57 -6.99 6.02
N ALA A 238 -14.35 -8.00 5.18
CA ALA A 238 -15.37 -8.55 4.28
C ALA A 238 -16.63 -9.08 5.02
N THR A 239 -16.51 -9.38 6.31
CA THR A 239 -17.58 -9.84 7.19
C THR A 239 -18.27 -8.71 7.98
N SER A 240 -17.82 -7.46 7.82
CA SER A 240 -18.40 -6.32 8.52
C SER A 240 -19.79 -6.00 7.96
N ILE A 241 -20.82 -6.27 8.77
CA ILE A 241 -22.21 -5.91 8.45
C ILE A 241 -22.44 -4.39 8.35
N ASN A 242 -21.50 -3.58 8.84
CA ASN A 242 -21.59 -2.13 8.87
C ASN A 242 -20.77 -1.44 7.77
N CYS A 243 -20.14 -2.21 6.86
CA CYS A 243 -19.42 -1.63 5.75
C CYS A 243 -20.41 -1.19 4.65
N VAL A 244 -20.30 0.06 4.23
CA VAL A 244 -21.14 0.66 3.20
C VAL A 244 -20.32 0.95 1.95
N ARG A 245 -20.90 0.63 0.79
CA ARG A 245 -20.39 0.96 -0.55
C ARG A 245 -21.55 1.42 -1.45
N PRO A 246 -21.46 2.56 -2.16
CA PRO A 246 -20.42 3.58 -2.03
C PRO A 246 -20.45 4.27 -0.66
N ALA A 247 -19.31 4.82 -0.23
CA ALA A 247 -19.16 5.44 1.09
C ALA A 247 -19.97 6.74 1.28
N ASN A 248 -20.34 7.39 0.19
CA ASN A 248 -21.31 8.47 0.11
C ASN A 248 -21.95 8.45 -1.30
N ARG A 249 -23.11 9.09 -1.47
CA ARG A 249 -23.83 9.17 -2.75
C ARG A 249 -22.96 9.72 -3.88
N GLU A 250 -22.17 10.75 -3.60
CA GLU A 250 -21.29 11.40 -4.58
C GLU A 250 -19.92 10.71 -4.73
N ALA A 251 -19.61 9.73 -3.87
CA ALA A 251 -18.35 9.02 -3.91
C ALA A 251 -18.33 7.95 -5.02
N ALA A 252 -17.14 7.57 -5.47
CA ALA A 252 -17.01 6.52 -6.48
C ALA A 252 -17.58 5.16 -5.96
N PRO A 253 -18.12 4.29 -6.84
CA PRO A 253 -18.87 3.09 -6.42
C PRO A 253 -18.13 2.11 -5.49
N ASN A 254 -16.81 2.04 -5.64
CA ASN A 254 -15.89 1.18 -4.90
C ASN A 254 -15.27 1.86 -3.67
N THR A 255 -15.76 3.04 -3.28
CA THR A 255 -15.42 3.63 -1.98
C THR A 255 -16.11 2.87 -0.86
N GLU A 256 -15.42 2.68 0.25
CA GLU A 256 -15.91 1.90 1.39
C GLU A 256 -15.81 2.71 2.67
N THR A 257 -16.79 2.58 3.55
CA THR A 257 -16.70 3.18 4.88
C THR A 257 -17.44 2.38 5.94
N ASP A 258 -16.95 2.47 7.16
CA ASP A 258 -17.70 2.13 8.37
C ASP A 258 -17.55 3.26 9.42
N ALA A 259 -17.85 2.97 10.69
CA ALA A 259 -17.76 3.96 11.76
C ALA A 259 -16.35 4.53 11.97
N GLU A 260 -15.31 3.78 11.63
CA GLU A 260 -13.91 4.13 11.89
C GLU A 260 -13.03 4.17 10.64
N LYS A 261 -13.39 3.40 9.61
CA LYS A 261 -12.57 3.16 8.41
C LYS A 261 -13.11 3.84 7.18
N TRP A 262 -12.18 4.23 6.32
CA TRP A 262 -12.44 4.70 4.98
C TRP A 262 -11.48 4.04 3.99
N ALA A 263 -12.01 3.45 2.92
CA ALA A 263 -11.21 3.01 1.79
C ALA A 263 -11.55 3.89 0.57
N PRO A 264 -10.57 4.58 -0.03
CA PRO A 264 -10.77 5.35 -1.25
C PRO A 264 -11.02 4.38 -2.43
N PRO A 265 -11.46 4.88 -3.59
CA PRO A 265 -11.65 4.01 -4.74
C PRO A 265 -10.31 3.40 -5.19
N TYR A 266 -10.35 2.23 -5.81
CA TYR A 266 -9.16 1.42 -6.13
C TYR A 266 -8.05 2.21 -6.85
N GLN A 267 -8.44 3.12 -7.74
CA GLN A 267 -7.58 3.90 -8.62
C GLN A 267 -6.73 4.98 -7.93
N VAL A 268 -6.96 5.25 -6.65
CA VAL A 268 -6.18 6.25 -5.88
C VAL A 268 -5.77 5.74 -4.51
N ARG A 269 -5.78 4.42 -4.33
CA ARG A 269 -5.36 3.80 -3.07
C ARG A 269 -3.86 3.95 -2.86
N GLY A 270 -3.09 3.84 -3.95
CA GLY A 270 -1.65 4.09 -3.99
C GLY A 270 -1.33 5.54 -3.69
N ASP A 271 -1.99 6.49 -4.34
CA ASP A 271 -1.84 7.93 -4.08
C ASP A 271 -2.03 8.28 -2.60
N VAL A 272 -3.13 7.77 -2.01
CA VAL A 272 -3.42 8.00 -0.60
C VAL A 272 -2.36 7.33 0.29
N ALA A 273 -1.95 6.10 -0.02
CA ALA A 273 -0.91 5.40 0.74
C ALA A 273 0.42 6.18 0.74
N ARG A 274 0.89 6.59 -0.44
CA ARG A 274 2.14 7.34 -0.60
C ARG A 274 2.08 8.71 0.07
N SER A 275 0.94 9.40 0.02
CA SER A 275 0.73 10.65 0.77
C SER A 275 0.84 10.45 2.28
N LEU A 276 0.24 9.40 2.83
CA LEU A 276 0.29 9.13 4.27
C LEU A 276 1.67 8.66 4.73
N MET A 277 2.35 7.84 3.92
CA MET A 277 3.73 7.42 4.14
C MET A 277 4.66 8.63 4.16
N TYR A 278 4.55 9.53 3.18
CA TYR A 278 5.28 10.80 3.18
C TYR A 278 5.04 11.59 4.46
N MET A 279 3.79 11.78 4.87
CA MET A 279 3.48 12.52 6.11
C MET A 279 4.10 11.87 7.36
N ALA A 280 4.12 10.54 7.43
CA ALA A 280 4.73 9.80 8.54
C ALA A 280 6.26 9.84 8.54
N VAL A 281 6.91 10.06 7.39
CA VAL A 281 8.36 10.32 7.31
C VAL A 281 8.65 11.77 7.66
N SER A 282 8.03 12.71 6.94
CA SER A 282 8.33 14.14 7.01
C SER A 282 8.02 14.73 8.40
N TYR A 283 7.01 14.20 9.09
CA TYR A 283 6.51 14.74 10.35
C TYR A 283 6.46 13.72 11.49
N GLY A 284 7.00 12.51 11.29
CA GLY A 284 6.98 11.44 12.28
C GLY A 284 8.22 11.34 13.16
N SER A 285 9.19 12.24 13.10
CA SER A 285 10.34 12.25 14.02
C SER A 285 10.98 13.63 14.16
N GLY A 286 11.72 13.87 15.24
CA GLY A 286 12.68 14.97 15.33
C GLY A 286 12.11 16.39 15.46
N GLN A 287 10.82 16.57 15.76
CA GLN A 287 10.27 17.92 15.87
C GLN A 287 10.56 18.52 17.24
N LYS A 288 11.27 19.66 17.26
CA LYS A 288 11.79 20.33 18.47
C LYS A 288 10.71 21.07 19.29
N ASP A 289 9.51 21.23 18.73
CA ASP A 289 8.58 22.29 19.16
C ASP A 289 7.18 21.77 19.61
N GLY A 290 7.05 20.47 19.94
CA GLY A 290 5.78 19.90 20.42
C GLY A 290 4.69 19.73 19.35
N THR A 291 5.07 19.83 18.07
CA THR A 291 4.27 19.45 16.92
C THR A 291 3.92 17.95 16.92
N PRO A 292 2.84 17.54 16.22
CA PRO A 292 2.33 16.18 16.32
C PRO A 292 3.29 15.16 15.71
N HIS A 293 3.55 14.09 16.46
CA HIS A 293 4.22 12.89 15.95
C HIS A 293 3.24 12.09 15.09
N LEU A 294 3.40 12.18 13.77
CA LEU A 294 2.56 11.45 12.81
C LEU A 294 3.05 10.02 12.64
N GLU A 295 2.19 9.05 12.91
CA GLU A 295 2.54 7.62 12.94
C GLU A 295 1.46 6.77 12.25
N LEU A 296 1.92 5.85 11.39
CA LEU A 296 1.08 4.82 10.77
C LEU A 296 0.95 3.59 11.67
N SER A 297 -0.18 2.88 11.64
CA SER A 297 -0.40 1.73 12.54
C SER A 297 -1.51 0.79 12.05
N ASP A 298 -1.33 -0.53 12.17
CA ASP A 298 -2.43 -1.50 11.97
C ASP A 298 -3.47 -1.51 13.09
N SER A 299 -3.28 -0.71 14.13
CA SER A 299 -4.29 -0.45 15.15
C SER A 299 -4.30 1.04 15.47
N PRO A 300 -4.82 1.89 14.57
CA PRO A 300 -4.87 3.32 14.77
C PRO A 300 -5.69 3.65 16.01
N LYS A 301 -5.07 4.36 16.95
CA LYS A 301 -5.73 4.95 18.11
C LYS A 301 -5.29 6.40 18.23
N ARG A 302 -6.19 7.27 18.68
CA ARG A 302 -5.95 8.71 18.86
C ARG A 302 -5.58 9.39 17.54
N ARG A 303 -4.32 9.81 17.36
CA ARG A 303 -3.83 10.60 16.21
C ARG A 303 -3.05 9.75 15.18
N LYS A 304 -2.99 8.44 15.36
CA LYS A 304 -2.37 7.52 14.39
C LYS A 304 -3.29 7.30 13.20
N MET A 305 -2.75 7.09 12.01
CA MET A 305 -3.51 7.02 10.76
C MET A 305 -3.21 5.73 10.01
N GLY A 306 -4.19 5.24 9.25
CA GLY A 306 -4.00 4.21 8.23
C GLY A 306 -3.57 2.83 8.73
N LEU A 307 -4.32 1.78 8.37
CA LEU A 307 -3.86 0.40 8.54
C LEU A 307 -2.59 0.20 7.71
N LEU A 308 -1.44 0.15 8.37
CA LEU A 308 -0.13 0.13 7.72
C LEU A 308 -0.03 -1.02 6.70
N SER A 309 -0.52 -2.20 7.05
CA SER A 309 -0.61 -3.35 6.16
C SER A 309 -1.45 -3.07 4.90
N ALA A 310 -2.58 -2.37 5.04
CA ALA A 310 -3.40 -1.99 3.90
C ALA A 310 -2.70 -0.95 3.03
N LEU A 311 -2.04 0.04 3.63
CA LEU A 311 -1.32 1.08 2.89
C LEU A 311 -0.13 0.52 2.10
N LEU A 312 0.63 -0.42 2.67
CA LEU A 312 1.72 -1.11 1.97
C LEU A 312 1.19 -1.87 0.75
N ARG A 313 0.14 -2.67 0.94
CA ARG A 313 -0.49 -3.40 -0.17
C ARG A 313 -1.08 -2.46 -1.22
N TRP A 314 -1.70 -1.35 -0.82
CA TRP A 314 -2.24 -0.36 -1.75
C TRP A 314 -1.14 0.30 -2.58
N ASN A 315 0.02 0.60 -2.00
CA ASN A 315 1.16 1.13 -2.73
C ASN A 315 1.71 0.14 -3.79
N GLU A 316 1.64 -1.16 -3.52
CA GLU A 316 2.06 -2.22 -4.47
C GLU A 316 1.03 -2.43 -5.60
N LEU A 317 -0.27 -2.46 -5.26
CA LEU A 317 -1.35 -2.74 -6.23
C LEU A 317 -1.72 -1.54 -7.11
N ASP A 318 -1.40 -0.33 -6.69
CA ASP A 318 -1.71 0.92 -7.38
C ASP A 318 -0.42 1.77 -7.49
N PRO A 319 0.47 1.43 -8.45
CA PRO A 319 1.77 2.10 -8.60
C PRO A 319 1.62 3.57 -9.03
N PRO A 320 2.67 4.41 -8.87
CA PRO A 320 2.60 5.82 -9.21
C PRO A 320 2.16 6.09 -10.66
N SER A 321 1.01 6.74 -10.81
CA SER A 321 0.47 7.09 -12.13
C SER A 321 1.23 8.27 -12.75
N GLY A 322 1.15 8.44 -14.08
CA GLY A 322 1.72 9.61 -14.76
C GLY A 322 1.25 10.95 -14.17
N PRO A 323 -0.07 11.15 -13.97
CA PRO A 323 -0.58 12.35 -13.30
C PRO A 323 -0.05 12.57 -11.88
N GLU A 324 0.16 11.49 -11.10
CA GLU A 324 0.73 11.61 -9.76
C GLU A 324 2.22 12.01 -9.79
N GLN A 325 3.00 11.45 -10.72
CA GLN A 325 4.40 11.84 -10.95
C GLN A 325 4.51 13.31 -11.37
N LEU A 326 3.70 13.75 -12.33
CA LEU A 326 3.63 15.16 -12.75
C LEU A 326 3.25 16.09 -11.60
N ARG A 327 2.34 15.64 -10.73
CA ARG A 327 2.00 16.38 -9.51
C ARG A 327 3.20 16.49 -8.58
N ASN A 328 3.96 15.42 -8.38
CA ASN A 328 5.17 15.42 -7.55
C ASN A 328 6.24 16.39 -8.12
N ASP A 329 6.44 16.37 -9.44
CA ASP A 329 7.34 17.30 -10.14
C ASP A 329 6.93 18.76 -9.96
N ARG A 330 5.64 19.07 -10.03
CA ARG A 330 5.11 20.43 -9.88
C ARG A 330 5.18 20.92 -8.43
N VAL A 331 4.97 20.05 -7.45
CA VAL A 331 5.18 20.43 -6.04
C VAL A 331 6.64 20.85 -5.82
N CYS A 332 7.60 20.12 -6.41
CA CYS A 332 9.00 20.49 -6.37
C CYS A 332 9.29 21.81 -7.12
N SER A 333 8.96 21.89 -8.41
CA SER A 333 9.39 22.99 -9.28
C SER A 333 8.64 24.30 -9.05
N LEU A 334 7.37 24.26 -8.61
CA LEU A 334 6.51 25.45 -8.54
C LEU A 334 6.17 25.92 -7.12
N TYR A 335 6.21 25.04 -6.11
CA TYR A 335 5.54 25.31 -4.83
C TYR A 335 6.41 25.10 -3.58
N GLN A 336 6.68 23.85 -3.21
CA GLN A 336 7.29 23.50 -1.91
C GLN A 336 8.79 23.20 -2.01
N HIS A 337 9.28 22.90 -3.21
CA HIS A 337 10.69 22.58 -3.44
C HIS A 337 11.17 21.34 -2.69
N ASN A 338 10.25 20.41 -2.45
CA ASN A 338 10.51 19.05 -2.00
C ASN A 338 9.66 18.05 -2.81
N ARG A 339 9.86 16.76 -2.55
CA ARG A 339 9.18 15.66 -3.24
C ARG A 339 8.67 14.62 -2.27
N ASN A 340 7.62 13.91 -2.69
CA ASN A 340 7.18 12.69 -2.05
C ASN A 340 8.07 11.52 -2.51
N PRO A 341 8.94 10.97 -1.64
CA PRO A 341 9.86 9.91 -2.02
C PRO A 341 9.15 8.61 -2.36
N PHE A 342 7.93 8.40 -1.89
CA PHE A 342 7.17 7.20 -2.21
C PHE A 342 6.52 7.26 -3.59
N VAL A 343 6.44 8.44 -4.22
CA VAL A 343 6.03 8.58 -5.62
C VAL A 343 7.20 8.30 -6.56
N ASP A 344 8.39 8.81 -6.22
CA ASP A 344 9.59 8.59 -7.04
C ASP A 344 10.20 7.19 -6.82
N HIS A 345 10.10 6.68 -5.59
CA HIS A 345 10.64 5.40 -5.12
C HIS A 345 9.60 4.65 -4.26
N PRO A 346 8.53 4.11 -4.85
CA PRO A 346 7.49 3.38 -4.12
C PRO A 346 8.03 2.19 -3.32
N GLU A 347 9.15 1.60 -3.72
CA GLU A 347 9.85 0.51 -3.03
C GLU A 347 10.32 0.91 -1.62
N TYR A 348 10.57 2.19 -1.35
CA TYR A 348 10.99 2.66 -0.02
C TYR A 348 9.95 2.38 1.06
N ALA A 349 8.67 2.29 0.70
CA ALA A 349 7.60 1.94 1.62
C ALA A 349 7.87 0.59 2.30
N ASN A 350 8.24 -0.41 1.49
CA ASN A 350 8.56 -1.74 1.98
C ASN A 350 9.89 -1.76 2.74
N LEU A 351 10.91 -1.06 2.26
CA LEU A 351 12.20 -0.97 2.96
C LEU A 351 12.08 -0.36 4.35
N ILE A 352 11.14 0.58 4.57
CA ILE A 352 10.92 1.20 5.88
C ILE A 352 9.99 0.38 6.77
N TRP A 353 8.80 0.01 6.28
CA TRP A 353 7.70 -0.46 7.14
C TRP A 353 7.30 -1.90 6.94
N ARG A 354 7.73 -2.57 5.86
CA ARG A 354 7.49 -4.00 5.74
C ARG A 354 8.40 -4.68 6.74
N LYS A 355 7.89 -4.78 7.96
CA LYS A 355 8.44 -5.69 8.95
C LYS A 355 8.34 -7.07 8.30
N PRO A 356 9.44 -7.83 8.20
CA PRO A 356 9.33 -9.27 8.06
C PRO A 356 8.29 -9.69 9.10
N PRO A 357 7.23 -10.42 8.73
CA PRO A 357 6.15 -10.71 9.64
C PRO A 357 6.72 -11.14 10.99
N ALA A 358 6.29 -10.47 12.07
CA ALA A 358 6.66 -10.86 13.43
C ALA A 358 6.27 -12.33 13.58
N GLU A 359 7.28 -13.20 13.57
CA GLU A 359 7.15 -14.66 13.51
C GLU A 359 6.28 -15.21 12.38
N SER A 360 6.47 -14.72 11.15
CA SER A 360 6.17 -15.48 9.92
C SER A 360 6.87 -14.95 8.66
N SER A 361 8.05 -14.34 8.81
CA SER A 361 9.05 -14.45 7.73
C SER A 361 9.80 -15.76 7.95
N PRO A 362 9.80 -16.71 7.00
CA PRO A 362 10.79 -17.79 7.01
C PRO A 362 12.24 -17.27 6.87
N PHE A 363 12.42 -15.97 6.60
CA PHE A 363 13.66 -15.45 6.02
C PHE A 363 14.31 -14.30 6.81
N THR A 364 14.32 -14.35 8.14
CA THR A 364 15.34 -13.61 8.91
C THR A 364 15.81 -14.44 10.11
N GLY A 365 16.96 -15.11 9.94
CA GLY A 365 17.68 -15.79 11.03
C GLY A 365 18.06 -17.24 10.77
N LYS A 366 17.57 -17.86 9.69
CA LYS A 366 18.10 -19.11 9.15
C LYS A 366 18.59 -18.82 7.73
N THR A 367 19.72 -19.39 7.34
CA THR A 367 20.15 -19.41 5.93
C THR A 367 18.97 -19.87 5.07
N GLN A 368 18.61 -19.12 4.02
CA GLN A 368 17.55 -19.50 3.10
C GLN A 368 17.99 -20.75 2.36
N LYS A 369 17.38 -21.89 2.71
CA LYS A 369 17.84 -23.21 2.27
C LYS A 369 17.06 -23.77 1.09
N ALA A 370 15.95 -23.16 0.71
CA ALA A 370 15.12 -23.62 -0.39
C ALA A 370 14.21 -22.49 -0.90
N TRP A 371 14.03 -22.38 -2.23
CA TRP A 371 13.11 -21.45 -2.88
C TRP A 371 12.77 -21.86 -4.32
N ILE A 372 11.71 -21.27 -4.87
CA ILE A 372 11.30 -21.37 -6.28
C ILE A 372 12.12 -20.36 -7.10
N ASN A 373 12.86 -20.85 -8.09
CA ASN A 373 13.91 -20.09 -8.77
C ASN A 373 13.52 -19.55 -10.14
N GLU A 374 12.89 -20.39 -10.96
CA GLU A 374 12.55 -20.09 -12.36
C GLU A 374 11.36 -20.96 -12.77
N PHE A 375 10.44 -20.45 -13.58
CA PHE A 375 9.39 -21.26 -14.19
C PHE A 375 8.92 -20.66 -15.52
N HIS A 376 8.34 -21.52 -16.35
CA HIS A 376 7.73 -21.16 -17.64
C HIS A 376 6.38 -21.87 -17.72
N TYR A 377 5.31 -21.10 -17.94
CA TYR A 377 3.93 -21.58 -17.93
C TYR A 377 3.16 -21.28 -19.22
N GLU A 378 3.48 -20.21 -19.95
CA GLU A 378 2.70 -19.80 -21.13
C GLU A 378 3.60 -19.41 -22.30
N ASN A 379 3.22 -19.82 -23.52
CA ASN A 379 3.88 -19.42 -24.75
C ASN A 379 2.99 -19.50 -25.99
N LYS A 380 3.49 -18.90 -27.07
CA LYS A 380 2.79 -18.87 -28.35
C LYS A 380 2.55 -20.28 -28.92
N GLY A 381 1.29 -20.73 -28.86
CA GLY A 381 0.83 -21.91 -29.56
C GLY A 381 0.36 -22.99 -28.61
N LYS A 382 1.08 -24.11 -28.54
CA LYS A 382 0.88 -25.12 -27.49
C LYS A 382 1.89 -24.82 -26.40
N ASP A 383 1.49 -24.97 -25.14
CA ASP A 383 2.39 -24.84 -23.98
C ASP A 383 3.56 -25.82 -24.07
N GLU A 384 4.61 -25.41 -24.75
CA GLU A 384 5.84 -26.18 -24.93
C GLU A 384 6.85 -25.81 -23.84
N ASN A 385 7.73 -26.73 -23.48
CA ASN A 385 8.83 -26.46 -22.54
C ASN A 385 8.44 -26.00 -21.12
N GLU A 386 7.19 -26.13 -20.68
CA GLU A 386 6.79 -25.78 -19.31
C GLU A 386 7.68 -26.47 -18.25
N PHE A 387 8.10 -25.69 -17.26
CA PHE A 387 8.95 -26.20 -16.18
C PHE A 387 8.84 -25.37 -14.92
N VAL A 388 9.28 -25.98 -13.81
CA VAL A 388 9.58 -25.30 -12.55
C VAL A 388 10.97 -25.71 -12.10
N GLU A 389 11.77 -24.72 -11.70
CA GLU A 389 13.08 -24.89 -11.09
C GLU A 389 13.07 -24.42 -9.64
N LEU A 390 13.68 -25.21 -8.78
CA LEU A 390 13.83 -24.96 -7.35
C LEU A 390 15.31 -24.99 -7.00
N VAL A 391 15.76 -24.12 -6.10
CA VAL A 391 17.12 -24.16 -5.56
C VAL A 391 17.06 -24.68 -4.14
N ILE A 392 17.80 -25.74 -3.83
CA ILE A 392 17.78 -26.43 -2.53
C ILE A 392 19.19 -26.59 -1.97
N HIS A 393 19.42 -26.13 -0.75
CA HIS A 393 20.67 -26.32 -0.02
C HIS A 393 20.82 -27.79 0.37
N THR A 394 22.03 -28.33 0.22
CA THR A 394 22.39 -29.73 0.51
C THR A 394 22.18 -30.15 1.96
N SER A 395 21.88 -29.22 2.87
CA SER A 395 21.47 -29.53 4.25
C SER A 395 20.01 -29.99 4.39
N LEU A 396 19.18 -29.90 3.34
CA LEU A 396 17.80 -30.40 3.33
C LEU A 396 17.74 -31.73 2.56
N ASP A 397 16.95 -32.69 3.04
CA ASP A 397 16.68 -33.93 2.31
C ASP A 397 15.54 -33.68 1.32
N ALA A 398 15.74 -34.03 0.05
CA ALA A 398 14.75 -33.91 -1.01
C ALA A 398 13.46 -34.71 -0.71
N LYS A 399 13.54 -35.77 0.11
CA LYS A 399 12.37 -36.57 0.53
C LYS A 399 11.39 -35.78 1.38
N ASP A 400 11.89 -34.77 2.08
CA ASP A 400 11.11 -33.90 2.94
C ASP A 400 10.58 -32.69 2.17
N LEU A 401 10.78 -32.60 0.86
CA LEU A 401 10.37 -31.45 0.06
C LEU A 401 9.34 -31.84 -0.99
N ILE A 402 8.31 -31.02 -1.13
CA ILE A 402 7.21 -31.20 -2.06
C ILE A 402 6.99 -29.92 -2.85
N LEU A 403 6.90 -30.05 -4.17
CA LEU A 403 6.33 -29.05 -5.06
C LEU A 403 4.83 -29.31 -5.19
N ALA A 404 3.99 -28.32 -4.92
CA ALA A 404 2.54 -28.41 -5.12
C ALA A 404 2.04 -27.30 -6.05
N LEU A 405 1.10 -27.63 -6.92
CA LEU A 405 0.52 -26.71 -7.89
C LEU A 405 -0.97 -26.52 -7.62
N TYR A 406 -1.41 -25.27 -7.70
CA TYR A 406 -2.74 -24.81 -7.30
C TYR A 406 -3.44 -24.11 -8.46
N ASN A 407 -4.73 -24.41 -8.61
CA ASN A 407 -5.60 -23.73 -9.57
C ASN A 407 -6.13 -22.42 -8.98
N GLY A 408 -5.93 -21.30 -9.65
CA GLY A 408 -6.28 -19.95 -9.21
C GLY A 408 -7.78 -19.69 -9.21
N ALA A 409 -8.54 -20.34 -10.08
CA ALA A 409 -9.99 -20.15 -10.17
C ALA A 409 -10.74 -20.71 -8.96
N ASN A 410 -10.26 -21.80 -8.36
CA ASN A 410 -10.93 -22.45 -7.24
C ASN A 410 -10.05 -22.66 -5.98
N GLY A 411 -8.76 -22.36 -6.07
CA GLY A 411 -7.78 -22.53 -4.99
C GLY A 411 -7.45 -23.99 -4.66
N ILE A 412 -7.78 -24.95 -5.53
CA ILE A 412 -7.60 -26.39 -5.30
C ILE A 412 -6.24 -26.85 -5.85
N MET A 413 -5.53 -27.66 -5.07
CA MET A 413 -4.29 -28.32 -5.46
C MET A 413 -4.58 -29.37 -6.54
N TYR A 414 -4.00 -29.20 -7.73
CA TYR A 414 -4.19 -30.15 -8.83
C TYR A 414 -3.02 -31.10 -9.03
N ARG A 415 -1.85 -30.80 -8.46
CA ARG A 415 -0.65 -31.65 -8.57
C ARG A 415 0.26 -31.48 -7.37
N SER A 416 0.92 -32.57 -6.98
CA SER A 416 2.02 -32.56 -6.02
C SER A 416 3.11 -33.53 -6.44
N LEU A 417 4.38 -33.14 -6.25
CA LEU A 417 5.56 -33.89 -6.64
C LEU A 417 6.58 -33.84 -5.50
N ASN A 418 7.08 -35.00 -5.07
CA ASN A 418 8.15 -35.07 -4.07
C ASN A 418 9.51 -34.89 -4.76
N LEU A 419 10.40 -34.06 -4.22
CA LEU A 419 11.69 -33.76 -4.86
C LEU A 419 12.64 -34.97 -4.90
N ALA A 420 12.40 -36.03 -4.10
CA ALA A 420 13.14 -37.28 -4.19
C ALA A 420 12.73 -38.17 -5.38
N ASP A 421 11.69 -37.80 -6.12
CA ASP A 421 11.30 -38.50 -7.35
C ASP A 421 12.32 -38.22 -8.46
N LYS A 422 13.21 -39.19 -8.68
CA LYS A 422 14.29 -39.13 -9.68
C LYS A 422 13.79 -39.28 -11.12
N GLU A 423 12.56 -39.73 -11.33
CA GLU A 423 11.97 -39.79 -12.67
C GLU A 423 11.34 -38.45 -13.03
N ALA A 424 10.83 -37.70 -12.03
CA ALA A 424 10.26 -36.38 -12.22
C ALA A 424 11.30 -35.26 -12.30
N PHE A 425 12.33 -35.26 -11.44
CA PHE A 425 13.29 -34.16 -11.33
C PHE A 425 14.66 -34.49 -11.95
N THR A 426 15.15 -33.55 -12.75
CA THR A 426 16.58 -33.47 -13.10
C THR A 426 17.29 -32.58 -12.08
N VAL A 427 18.47 -33.02 -11.62
CA VAL A 427 19.24 -32.32 -10.58
C VAL A 427 20.58 -31.88 -11.14
N ALA A 428 20.90 -30.60 -10.99
CA ALA A 428 22.19 -30.02 -11.38
C ALA A 428 22.90 -29.38 -10.17
N GLU A 429 24.23 -29.26 -10.26
CA GLU A 429 25.00 -28.55 -9.25
C GLU A 429 24.78 -27.04 -9.38
N GLY A 430 24.46 -26.40 -8.25
CA GLY A 430 24.58 -24.96 -8.09
C GLY A 430 25.93 -24.59 -7.47
N ASN A 431 26.00 -23.39 -6.89
CA ASN A 431 27.18 -22.93 -6.14
C ASN A 431 26.97 -23.06 -4.62
N PHE A 432 28.05 -22.99 -3.84
CA PHE A 432 28.02 -22.84 -2.37
C PHE A 432 27.10 -23.82 -1.61
N GLY A 433 27.02 -25.07 -2.07
CA GLY A 433 26.24 -26.11 -1.39
C GLY A 433 24.75 -26.13 -1.74
N TYR A 434 24.34 -25.51 -2.85
CA TYR A 434 23.00 -25.59 -3.41
C TYR A 434 22.93 -26.50 -4.64
N LEU A 435 21.76 -27.10 -4.86
CA LEU A 435 21.41 -27.92 -6.01
C LEU A 435 20.18 -27.32 -6.71
N LEU A 436 20.14 -27.42 -8.03
CA LEU A 436 19.00 -27.01 -8.86
C LEU A 436 18.16 -28.24 -9.17
N TYR A 437 16.89 -28.22 -8.76
CA TYR A 437 15.90 -29.24 -9.06
C TYR A 437 14.95 -28.70 -10.13
N THR A 438 15.03 -29.25 -11.33
CA THR A 438 14.19 -28.84 -12.46
C THR A 438 13.22 -29.96 -12.81
N VAL A 439 11.94 -29.63 -12.92
CA VAL A 439 10.89 -30.55 -13.36
C VAL A 439 10.16 -29.97 -14.56
N ARG A 440 9.92 -30.81 -15.57
CA ARG A 440 9.00 -30.48 -16.67
C ARG A 440 7.62 -30.97 -16.31
N THR A 441 6.69 -30.04 -16.12
CA THR A 441 5.32 -30.33 -15.69
C THR A 441 4.40 -29.31 -16.31
N HIS A 442 3.17 -29.75 -16.60
CA HIS A 442 2.13 -28.83 -17.02
C HIS A 442 1.76 -27.90 -15.87
N LEU A 443 1.88 -26.61 -16.14
CA LEU A 443 1.29 -25.52 -15.39
C LEU A 443 -0.05 -25.17 -16.02
N GLN A 444 -0.83 -24.33 -15.37
CA GLN A 444 -2.12 -23.89 -15.89
C GLN A 444 -2.02 -22.39 -16.18
N ASN A 445 -2.70 -21.91 -17.22
CA ASN A 445 -2.57 -20.52 -17.66
C ASN A 445 -3.77 -19.68 -17.17
N GLY A 446 -4.39 -20.12 -16.09
CA GLY A 446 -5.52 -19.47 -15.45
C GLY A 446 -5.07 -18.28 -14.59
N PRO A 447 -5.96 -17.30 -14.38
CA PRO A 447 -5.65 -16.18 -13.52
C PRO A 447 -5.37 -16.66 -12.10
N ALA A 448 -4.30 -16.16 -11.50
CA ALA A 448 -3.85 -16.49 -10.16
C ALA A 448 -3.53 -17.98 -9.95
N ASP A 449 -3.11 -18.74 -10.96
CA ASP A 449 -2.55 -20.08 -10.71
C ASP A 449 -1.27 -19.99 -9.86
N GLY A 450 -0.96 -21.04 -9.09
CA GLY A 450 0.10 -20.95 -8.08
C GLY A 450 0.97 -22.17 -7.90
N ILE A 451 2.16 -21.90 -7.35
CA ILE A 451 3.27 -22.82 -7.15
C ILE A 451 3.69 -22.72 -5.68
N ALA A 452 3.69 -23.84 -4.97
CA ALA A 452 4.06 -23.91 -3.57
C ALA A 452 5.25 -24.85 -3.36
N LEU A 453 6.21 -24.42 -2.54
CA LEU A 453 7.29 -25.25 -2.05
C LEU A 453 7.05 -25.55 -0.58
N ILE A 454 6.99 -26.84 -0.24
CA ILE A 454 6.61 -27.32 1.09
C ILE A 454 7.72 -28.19 1.66
N TYR A 455 8.04 -27.98 2.93
CA TYR A 455 8.93 -28.81 3.73
C TYR A 455 8.12 -29.66 4.72
N CYS A 456 8.16 -30.98 4.56
CA CYS A 456 7.47 -31.98 5.36
C CYS A 456 8.51 -32.82 6.13
N ARG A 457 8.78 -32.46 7.39
CA ARG A 457 9.73 -33.21 8.23
C ARG A 457 9.15 -34.56 8.71
N ASP A 458 7.82 -34.66 8.77
CA ASP A 458 7.05 -35.88 9.06
C ASP A 458 5.61 -35.77 8.51
N MET A 459 4.83 -36.86 8.50
CA MET A 459 3.46 -36.88 7.96
C MET A 459 2.44 -36.01 8.72
N HIS A 460 2.87 -35.25 9.74
CA HIS A 460 1.99 -34.46 10.60
C HIS A 460 2.36 -32.98 10.67
N GLN A 461 3.54 -32.56 10.19
CA GLN A 461 3.96 -31.17 10.16
C GLN A 461 4.52 -30.78 8.77
N ALA A 462 3.66 -30.20 7.94
CA ALA A 462 4.05 -29.55 6.68
C ALA A 462 4.22 -28.05 6.92
N GLU A 463 5.37 -27.51 6.53
CA GLU A 463 5.71 -26.09 6.52
C GLU A 463 5.71 -25.60 5.07
N VAL A 464 4.89 -24.60 4.74
CA VAL A 464 4.93 -23.97 3.42
C VAL A 464 6.06 -22.95 3.41
N LEU A 465 7.12 -23.24 2.65
CA LEU A 465 8.28 -22.36 2.52
C LEU A 465 7.95 -21.15 1.62
N GLU A 466 7.30 -21.42 0.49
CA GLU A 466 6.84 -20.41 -0.47
C GLU A 466 5.50 -20.82 -1.07
N LEU A 467 4.64 -19.83 -1.32
CA LEU A 467 3.42 -19.96 -2.11
C LEU A 467 3.34 -18.74 -3.02
N LEU A 468 3.68 -18.95 -4.29
CA LEU A 468 3.70 -17.92 -5.32
C LEU A 468 2.51 -18.11 -6.26
N SER A 469 2.10 -17.04 -6.91
CA SER A 469 1.15 -17.08 -8.03
C SER A 469 1.54 -16.08 -9.10
N TYR A 470 0.97 -16.25 -10.28
CA TYR A 470 1.09 -15.32 -11.41
C TYR A 470 -0.29 -14.84 -11.84
N GLU A 471 -0.35 -13.61 -12.37
CA GLU A 471 -1.59 -12.98 -12.86
C GLU A 471 -2.68 -12.82 -11.77
N GLY A 472 -2.27 -12.52 -10.54
CA GLY A 472 -3.13 -12.31 -9.39
C GLY A 472 -2.74 -13.18 -8.20
N SER A 473 -3.47 -13.02 -7.08
CA SER A 473 -3.27 -13.82 -5.86
C SER A 473 -4.41 -14.82 -5.66
N LEU A 474 -4.07 -16.04 -5.24
CA LEU A 474 -5.01 -17.10 -4.90
C LEU A 474 -5.04 -17.35 -3.40
N ARG A 475 -6.17 -17.86 -2.90
CA ARG A 475 -6.25 -18.47 -1.57
C ARG A 475 -6.41 -19.97 -1.71
N ALA A 476 -5.46 -20.73 -1.19
CA ALA A 476 -5.51 -22.18 -1.23
C ALA A 476 -6.65 -22.71 -0.36
N GLN A 477 -7.49 -23.57 -0.93
CA GLN A 477 -8.67 -24.15 -0.28
C GLN A 477 -8.40 -25.55 0.29
N ASP A 478 -7.35 -26.22 -0.19
CA ASP A 478 -6.93 -27.54 0.24
C ASP A 478 -5.40 -27.73 0.16
N GLY A 479 -4.95 -28.98 0.39
CA GLY A 479 -3.53 -29.33 0.43
C GLY A 479 -2.76 -28.69 1.60
N PRO A 480 -1.42 -28.82 1.59
CA PRO A 480 -0.55 -28.29 2.66
C PRO A 480 -0.63 -26.77 2.84
N ALA A 481 -1.00 -26.02 1.80
CA ALA A 481 -1.13 -24.56 1.85
C ALA A 481 -2.54 -24.05 2.23
N LYS A 482 -3.47 -24.93 2.61
CA LYS A 482 -4.85 -24.55 2.92
C LYS A 482 -4.97 -23.34 3.84
N GLY A 483 -5.70 -22.32 3.38
CA GLY A 483 -5.96 -21.08 4.10
C GLY A 483 -4.94 -19.98 3.85
N LEU A 484 -3.76 -20.30 3.30
CA LEU A 484 -2.76 -19.32 2.92
C LEU A 484 -3.16 -18.59 1.64
N VAL A 485 -2.66 -17.36 1.50
CA VAL A 485 -2.80 -16.55 0.29
C VAL A 485 -1.44 -16.50 -0.37
N SER A 486 -1.40 -16.73 -1.68
CA SER A 486 -0.16 -16.65 -2.46
C SER A 486 0.35 -15.21 -2.56
N ILE A 487 1.65 -15.10 -2.82
CA ILE A 487 2.28 -13.85 -3.23
C ILE A 487 2.27 -13.83 -4.76
N ASP A 488 1.59 -12.86 -5.36
CA ASP A 488 1.69 -12.62 -6.80
C ASP A 488 3.10 -12.13 -7.13
N ILE A 489 3.76 -12.76 -8.11
CA ILE A 489 5.11 -12.36 -8.54
C ILE A 489 5.10 -11.07 -9.37
N MET A 490 3.91 -10.56 -9.72
CA MET A 490 3.67 -9.26 -10.39
C MET A 490 4.25 -9.14 -11.80
N ILE A 491 4.74 -10.24 -12.37
CA ILE A 491 5.14 -10.37 -13.77
C ILE A 491 4.46 -11.61 -14.34
N LYS A 492 4.28 -11.62 -15.65
CA LYS A 492 3.52 -12.66 -16.33
C LYS A 492 4.10 -13.01 -17.68
N GLU A 493 3.80 -14.22 -18.13
CA GLU A 493 3.95 -14.62 -19.52
C GLU A 493 2.63 -14.36 -20.26
N THR A 494 2.69 -14.43 -21.58
CA THR A 494 1.56 -14.13 -22.47
C THR A 494 1.56 -15.12 -23.61
N ASP A 495 0.47 -15.21 -24.35
CA ASP A 495 0.39 -16.02 -25.57
C ASP A 495 1.32 -15.52 -26.71
N GLU A 496 2.06 -14.43 -26.48
CA GLU A 496 3.16 -13.99 -27.32
C GLU A 496 4.56 -14.42 -26.84
N SER A 497 4.69 -14.96 -25.62
CA SER A 497 5.96 -15.43 -25.07
C SER A 497 6.57 -16.54 -25.93
N SER A 498 7.89 -16.58 -26.02
CA SER A 498 8.61 -17.63 -26.74
C SER A 498 8.79 -18.89 -25.87
N ASN A 499 9.00 -20.05 -26.50
CA ASN A 499 9.32 -21.29 -25.78
C ASN A 499 10.75 -21.33 -25.16
N GLN A 500 11.48 -20.20 -25.25
CA GLN A 500 12.77 -19.96 -24.61
C GLN A 500 12.68 -18.84 -23.55
N ASP A 501 11.48 -18.32 -23.29
CA ASP A 501 11.26 -17.35 -22.24
C ASP A 501 11.01 -18.07 -20.91
N SER A 502 11.18 -17.35 -19.81
CA SER A 502 10.80 -17.80 -18.48
C SER A 502 10.63 -16.61 -17.54
N LEU A 503 10.06 -16.88 -16.37
CA LEU A 503 10.06 -15.96 -15.22
C LEU A 503 11.05 -16.52 -14.20
N GLY A 504 12.03 -15.71 -13.79
CA GLY A 504 13.11 -16.18 -12.92
C GLY A 504 13.62 -15.13 -11.95
N LEU A 505 14.17 -15.60 -10.84
CA LEU A 505 14.84 -14.78 -9.84
C LEU A 505 16.23 -14.36 -10.34
N THR A 506 16.50 -13.06 -10.26
CA THR A 506 17.82 -12.48 -10.60
C THR A 506 18.37 -11.70 -9.41
N GLY A 507 19.70 -11.61 -9.30
CA GLY A 507 20.40 -10.84 -8.26
C GLY A 507 21.62 -11.56 -7.70
N SER A 508 22.49 -10.83 -7.01
CA SER A 508 23.80 -11.35 -6.58
C SER A 508 23.87 -11.81 -5.13
N LYS A 509 22.75 -11.77 -4.39
CA LYS A 509 22.71 -12.06 -2.95
C LYS A 509 21.40 -12.72 -2.55
N ILE A 510 21.52 -13.85 -1.83
CA ILE A 510 20.37 -14.55 -1.25
C ILE A 510 19.54 -13.61 -0.37
N GLY A 511 18.23 -13.61 -0.59
CA GLY A 511 17.26 -12.75 0.11
C GLY A 511 17.05 -11.38 -0.53
N GLU A 512 17.83 -11.01 -1.56
CA GLU A 512 17.68 -9.77 -2.33
C GLU A 512 17.29 -10.03 -3.80
N PHE A 513 16.90 -11.27 -4.13
CA PHE A 513 16.49 -11.62 -5.48
C PHE A 513 15.16 -10.97 -5.87
N ALA A 514 15.03 -10.65 -7.16
CA ALA A 514 13.81 -10.11 -7.73
C ALA A 514 13.38 -10.91 -8.97
N TRP A 515 12.07 -11.12 -9.09
CA TRP A 515 11.46 -11.72 -10.27
C TRP A 515 11.66 -10.83 -11.51
N ARG A 516 12.10 -11.45 -12.61
CA ARG A 516 12.28 -10.84 -13.94
C ARG A 516 11.84 -11.81 -15.03
N THR A 517 11.43 -11.25 -16.16
CA THR A 517 11.28 -12.03 -17.39
C THR A 517 12.67 -12.27 -17.99
N ILE A 518 13.00 -13.52 -18.26
CA ILE A 518 14.23 -13.96 -18.94
C ILE A 518 13.86 -14.25 -20.40
N ALA A 519 14.01 -13.26 -21.27
CA ALA A 519 13.58 -13.36 -22.67
C ALA A 519 14.62 -14.08 -23.55
N GLY A 520 14.21 -15.16 -24.21
CA GLY A 520 15.01 -15.90 -25.19
C GLY A 520 16.20 -16.66 -24.61
N SER A 521 16.30 -16.77 -23.28
CA SER A 521 17.47 -17.36 -22.61
C SER A 521 17.11 -18.04 -21.29
N ALA A 522 15.96 -18.69 -21.19
CA ALA A 522 15.60 -19.51 -20.02
C ALA A 522 16.73 -20.49 -19.65
N THR A 523 16.90 -20.75 -18.36
CA THR A 523 18.07 -21.44 -17.81
C THR A 523 17.76 -22.75 -17.04
N PRO A 524 16.83 -23.61 -17.47
CA PRO A 524 16.52 -24.84 -16.74
C PRO A 524 17.76 -25.71 -16.51
N GLY A 525 18.06 -26.00 -15.25
CA GLY A 525 19.22 -26.76 -14.79
C GLY A 525 20.51 -25.96 -14.73
N LYS A 526 20.45 -24.63 -14.83
CA LYS A 526 21.57 -23.69 -14.76
C LYS A 526 21.17 -22.47 -13.93
N LEU A 527 22.16 -21.78 -13.38
CA LEU A 527 21.88 -20.52 -12.67
C LEU A 527 21.34 -19.47 -13.63
N ASN A 528 20.33 -18.72 -13.16
CA ASN A 528 19.82 -17.54 -13.86
C ASN A 528 20.97 -16.53 -14.08
N VAL A 529 20.90 -15.78 -15.18
CA VAL A 529 21.94 -14.80 -15.52
C VAL A 529 22.11 -13.77 -14.39
N GLY A 530 23.35 -13.64 -13.90
CA GLY A 530 23.69 -12.73 -12.81
C GLY A 530 23.36 -13.26 -11.41
N GLN A 531 22.84 -14.49 -11.31
CA GLN A 531 22.52 -15.11 -10.03
C GLN A 531 23.77 -15.65 -9.32
N MET A 532 23.95 -15.23 -8.08
CA MET A 532 24.96 -15.76 -7.17
C MET A 532 24.34 -16.03 -5.80
N PHE A 533 24.79 -17.10 -5.16
CA PHE A 533 24.30 -17.58 -3.87
C PHE A 533 25.16 -17.06 -2.72
#